data_AF-A0A6N8V9W5-F1
#
_entry.id   AF-A0A6N8V9W5-F1
#
_cell.length_a   1.000
_cell.length_b   1.000
_cell.length_c   1.000
_cell.angle_alpha   90.00
_cell.angle_beta   90.00
_cell.angle_gamma   90.00
#
_symmetry.space_group_name_H-M   'P 1'
#
loop_
_entity.id
_entity.type
_entity.pdbx_description
1 polymer ?
#
loop_
_entity_poly.entity_id
_entity_poly.type
_entity_poly.pdbx_seq_one_letter_code
_entity_poly.pdbx_strand_id
1 'polypeptide(L)'
;MARTAACRMIMAQTSPAGGDRMSTTSWADRDVCATRGPAPHAGHADGTTEPWDTSQGILHRPGHHCPAQPTGETRQPLPKRACRMSKPRPITLTTSLVVLCAFAWFASPVDAQQKPVCKDDAAHIVGLVIDASTEAPLEGAYVSVAASDWGSLTTDDGRYLLCEIGSGTHVVTAERLGYETLIVAIEANASGSPVQLRMRPDPILLEGLEIVTNRFDRRRRASAHIVRAYDQEELASSPYWTAADFVDSRPGVFTTPCGINRCIYSRGSVVEPTVYLDEFPLIGGWIQLESLPTSQLYMIEVYRRGTHIRAYTHGFMERAAKVRLAPLPIW
;
A
#
# COMPACT_ATOMS: atom_id res chain seq x y z
N MET A 1 0.13 66.13 -5.47
CA MET A 1 0.64 66.50 -6.81
C MET A 1 1.41 65.29 -7.32
N ALA A 2 1.13 64.59 -8.43
CA ALA A 2 0.37 64.86 -9.63
C ALA A 2 -0.14 63.55 -10.29
N ARG A 3 -1.36 63.62 -10.85
CA ARG A 3 -1.89 63.12 -12.16
C ARG A 3 -1.47 61.73 -12.68
N THR A 4 -2.36 60.73 -12.71
CA THR A 4 -3.35 60.34 -13.76
C THR A 4 -2.77 59.94 -15.13
N ALA A 5 -2.94 58.66 -15.51
CA ALA A 5 -3.35 58.25 -16.87
C ALA A 5 -3.78 56.77 -16.88
N ALA A 6 -5.06 56.55 -17.20
CA ALA A 6 -5.66 55.26 -17.50
C ALA A 6 -5.55 54.97 -19.00
N CYS A 7 -5.41 53.69 -19.38
CA CYS A 7 -5.65 53.26 -20.76
C CYS A 7 -6.71 52.14 -20.75
N ARG A 8 -7.76 52.37 -21.52
CA ARG A 8 -8.98 51.58 -21.68
C ARG A 8 -8.97 51.11 -23.14
N MET A 9 -9.19 49.83 -23.41
CA MET A 9 -9.48 49.38 -24.77
C MET A 9 -10.71 48.47 -24.80
N ILE A 10 -11.43 48.62 -25.89
CA ILE A 10 -12.85 48.38 -26.10
C ILE A 10 -13.11 46.98 -26.70
N MET A 11 -14.27 46.45 -26.34
CA MET A 11 -15.03 45.32 -26.91
C MET A 11 -14.96 45.15 -28.44
N ALA A 12 -15.03 43.89 -28.88
CA ALA A 12 -15.78 43.53 -30.09
C ALA A 12 -16.41 42.13 -29.94
N GLN A 13 -17.74 42.10 -30.04
CA GLN A 13 -18.58 40.90 -30.16
C GLN A 13 -18.63 40.47 -31.63
N THR A 14 -18.83 39.18 -31.90
CA THR A 14 -19.80 38.70 -32.91
C THR A 14 -20.04 37.20 -32.74
N SER A 15 -21.32 36.85 -32.59
CA SER A 15 -21.90 35.52 -32.81
C SER A 15 -22.25 35.38 -34.31
N PRO A 16 -22.50 34.16 -34.83
CA PRO A 16 -23.89 33.87 -35.13
C PRO A 16 -24.34 32.44 -34.80
N ALA A 17 -25.65 32.35 -34.62
CA ALA A 17 -26.47 31.19 -34.30
C ALA A 17 -26.97 30.41 -35.54
N GLY A 18 -27.51 29.21 -35.26
CA GLY A 18 -28.43 28.43 -36.11
C GLY A 18 -27.74 27.21 -36.76
N GLY A 19 -28.04 25.94 -36.48
CA GLY A 19 -29.24 25.32 -35.92
C GLY A 19 -30.05 24.70 -37.06
N ASP A 20 -30.03 23.36 -37.24
CA ASP A 20 -31.25 22.55 -37.34
C ASP A 20 -31.01 21.02 -37.38
N ARG A 21 -31.87 20.34 -36.61
CA ARG A 21 -32.56 19.04 -36.80
C ARG A 21 -31.87 17.66 -36.89
N MET A 22 -32.17 16.92 -35.81
CA MET A 22 -32.50 15.49 -35.63
C MET A 22 -32.86 14.65 -36.88
N SER A 23 -32.37 13.40 -36.89
CA SER A 23 -33.16 12.24 -37.30
C SER A 23 -32.70 10.97 -36.57
N THR A 24 -33.67 10.34 -35.90
CA THR A 24 -33.63 9.04 -35.23
C THR A 24 -33.76 7.87 -36.20
N THR A 25 -33.03 6.77 -35.99
CA THR A 25 -33.42 5.34 -36.26
C THR A 25 -32.22 4.46 -35.87
N SER A 26 -32.30 3.65 -34.80
CA SER A 26 -32.87 2.30 -34.65
C SER A 26 -31.97 1.15 -35.15
N TRP A 27 -31.59 0.29 -34.20
CA TRP A 27 -31.49 -1.18 -34.27
C TRP A 27 -30.79 -1.84 -35.47
N ALA A 28 -29.68 -2.53 -35.21
CA ALA A 28 -29.56 -3.97 -35.48
C ALA A 28 -28.21 -4.53 -35.01
N ASP A 29 -28.29 -5.70 -34.36
CA ASP A 29 -27.25 -6.71 -34.21
C ASP A 29 -26.39 -6.90 -35.46
N ARG A 30 -25.11 -7.23 -35.27
CA ARG A 30 -24.53 -8.49 -35.76
C ARG A 30 -23.08 -8.69 -35.34
N ASP A 31 -22.89 -9.75 -34.56
CA ASP A 31 -21.70 -10.58 -34.55
C ASP A 31 -21.25 -10.93 -35.98
N VAL A 32 -19.98 -10.72 -36.31
CA VAL A 32 -19.26 -11.55 -37.29
C VAL A 32 -17.79 -11.65 -36.88
N CYS A 33 -17.39 -12.82 -36.37
CA CYS A 33 -16.02 -13.31 -36.44
C CYS A 33 -15.63 -13.52 -37.91
N ALA A 34 -14.49 -12.99 -38.33
CA ALA A 34 -13.84 -13.41 -39.57
C ALA A 34 -12.33 -13.60 -39.36
N THR A 35 -11.94 -14.87 -39.35
CA THR A 35 -10.59 -15.37 -39.56
C THR A 35 -10.25 -15.41 -41.05
N ARG A 36 -9.00 -15.08 -41.40
CA ARG A 36 -8.18 -15.46 -42.60
C ARG A 36 -7.07 -14.41 -42.69
N GLY A 37 -5.79 -14.72 -42.54
CA GLY A 37 -4.96 -15.55 -43.43
C GLY A 37 -3.99 -14.60 -44.19
N PRO A 38 -2.69 -14.89 -44.28
CA PRO A 38 -1.66 -13.87 -44.55
C PRO A 38 -1.47 -13.57 -46.06
N ALA A 39 -1.05 -12.34 -46.36
CA ALA A 39 -0.68 -11.88 -47.70
C ALA A 39 0.84 -12.09 -47.97
N PRO A 40 1.25 -12.31 -49.25
CA PRO A 40 2.65 -12.58 -49.61
C PRO A 40 3.42 -11.36 -50.13
N HIS A 41 4.74 -11.45 -49.94
CA HIS A 41 5.91 -10.91 -50.67
C HIS A 41 5.79 -9.73 -51.65
N ALA A 42 6.66 -8.74 -51.43
CA ALA A 42 7.46 -8.10 -52.48
C ALA A 42 8.83 -7.69 -51.88
N GLY A 43 9.92 -8.12 -52.52
CA GLY A 43 11.30 -7.83 -52.10
C GLY A 43 11.91 -6.63 -52.83
N HIS A 44 13.04 -6.16 -52.32
CA HIS A 44 14.14 -5.60 -53.12
C HIS A 44 15.46 -5.80 -52.37
N ALA A 45 16.49 -6.12 -53.17
CA ALA A 45 17.81 -6.56 -52.79
C ALA A 45 18.80 -5.38 -52.78
N ASP A 46 19.84 -5.51 -51.96
CA ASP A 46 21.25 -5.12 -52.17
C ASP A 46 22.00 -5.54 -50.89
N GLY A 47 23.14 -6.23 -50.86
CA GLY A 47 24.12 -6.50 -51.90
C GLY A 47 25.51 -6.09 -51.41
N THR A 48 26.07 -6.74 -50.38
CA THR A 48 27.53 -6.72 -50.12
C THR A 48 27.98 -8.04 -49.50
N THR A 49 28.83 -8.72 -50.28
CA THR A 49 29.60 -9.93 -50.02
C THR A 49 30.81 -9.66 -49.13
N GLU A 50 31.13 -10.57 -48.21
CA GLU A 50 32.51 -11.06 -48.02
C GLU A 50 32.50 -12.46 -47.33
N PRO A 51 33.53 -13.29 -47.57
CA PRO A 51 33.45 -14.74 -47.43
C PRO A 51 34.14 -15.26 -46.17
N TRP A 52 33.57 -16.30 -45.54
CA TRP A 52 34.36 -17.21 -44.71
C TRP A 52 34.01 -18.66 -45.01
N ASP A 53 35.10 -19.41 -44.97
CA ASP A 53 35.33 -20.73 -45.52
C ASP A 53 34.68 -21.83 -44.68
N THR A 54 34.27 -22.84 -45.42
CA THR A 54 33.86 -24.18 -45.03
C THR A 54 34.82 -24.88 -44.06
N SER A 55 34.29 -25.40 -42.95
CA SER A 55 34.62 -26.76 -42.50
C SER A 55 33.70 -27.25 -41.39
N GLN A 56 32.88 -28.24 -41.78
CA GLN A 56 32.65 -29.51 -41.07
C GLN A 56 32.11 -29.51 -39.64
N GLY A 57 30.95 -30.16 -39.48
CA GLY A 57 30.51 -30.64 -38.16
C GLY A 57 29.01 -30.85 -38.01
N ILE A 58 28.33 -31.48 -38.98
CA ILE A 58 26.96 -31.96 -38.79
C ILE A 58 27.02 -33.15 -37.83
N LEU A 59 26.96 -32.87 -36.52
CA LEU A 59 26.67 -33.87 -35.51
C LEU A 59 25.16 -34.08 -35.47
N HIS A 60 24.72 -35.14 -36.14
CA HIS A 60 23.41 -35.74 -35.96
C HIS A 60 23.13 -35.93 -34.45
N ARG A 61 22.13 -35.23 -33.93
CA ARG A 61 21.51 -35.57 -32.65
C ARG A 61 20.82 -36.94 -32.81
N PRO A 62 21.13 -37.96 -32.00
CA PRO A 62 20.34 -39.18 -31.98
C PRO A 62 18.95 -38.85 -31.42
N GLY A 63 17.92 -39.16 -32.21
CA GLY A 63 16.53 -39.02 -31.80
C GLY A 63 16.25 -39.87 -30.56
N HIS A 64 15.73 -39.23 -29.51
CA HIS A 64 15.17 -39.93 -28.37
C HIS A 64 14.05 -40.85 -28.86
N HIS A 65 14.34 -42.15 -28.88
CA HIS A 65 13.34 -43.19 -29.09
C HIS A 65 12.46 -43.24 -27.83
N CYS A 66 11.21 -42.80 -27.95
CA CYS A 66 10.18 -43.19 -27.00
C CYS A 66 9.94 -44.70 -27.16
N PRO A 67 10.06 -45.51 -26.10
CA PRO A 67 9.62 -46.90 -26.18
C PRO A 67 8.10 -46.93 -26.31
N ALA A 68 7.63 -47.60 -27.36
CA ALA A 68 6.23 -47.93 -27.55
C ALA A 68 5.74 -48.77 -26.36
N GLN A 69 4.66 -48.32 -25.72
CA GLN A 69 3.98 -49.10 -24.67
C GLN A 69 3.24 -50.29 -25.30
N PRO A 70 3.24 -51.47 -24.67
CA PRO A 70 2.49 -52.62 -25.16
C PRO A 70 0.98 -52.34 -25.07
N THR A 71 0.33 -52.37 -26.23
CA THR A 71 -1.13 -52.46 -26.36
C THR A 71 -1.58 -53.84 -25.93
N GLY A 72 -2.38 -53.92 -24.87
CA GLY A 72 -3.07 -55.16 -24.52
C GLY A 72 -3.34 -55.32 -23.04
N GLU A 73 -4.21 -54.50 -22.48
CA GLU A 73 -4.86 -54.86 -21.21
C GLU A 73 -6.34 -54.48 -21.25
N THR A 74 -7.16 -55.51 -21.38
CA THR A 74 -8.61 -55.47 -21.42
C THR A 74 -9.12 -54.85 -20.12
N ARG A 75 -9.54 -53.58 -20.17
CA ARG A 75 -10.20 -52.93 -19.03
C ARG A 75 -11.52 -53.63 -18.74
N GLN A 76 -11.53 -54.45 -17.70
CA GLN A 76 -12.74 -54.99 -17.11
C GLN A 76 -13.60 -53.83 -16.59
N PRO A 77 -14.93 -53.84 -16.83
CA PRO A 77 -15.80 -52.81 -16.28
C PRO A 77 -15.85 -52.93 -14.75
N LEU A 78 -15.68 -51.78 -14.08
CA LEU A 78 -15.80 -51.65 -12.63
C LEU A 78 -17.14 -52.25 -12.14
N PRO A 79 -17.15 -53.02 -11.03
CA PRO A 79 -18.39 -53.55 -10.49
C PRO A 79 -19.29 -52.40 -10.03
N LYS A 80 -20.50 -52.32 -10.61
CA LYS A 80 -21.56 -51.42 -10.19
C LYS A 80 -21.86 -51.70 -8.71
N ARG A 81 -21.38 -50.84 -7.81
CA ARG A 81 -21.79 -50.86 -6.41
C ARG A 81 -23.27 -50.50 -6.38
N ALA A 82 -24.11 -51.49 -6.16
CA ALA A 82 -25.52 -51.27 -5.85
C ALA A 82 -25.58 -50.45 -4.54
N CYS A 83 -26.07 -49.22 -4.63
CA CYS A 83 -26.47 -48.45 -3.46
C CYS A 83 -27.60 -49.21 -2.76
N ARG A 84 -27.26 -49.93 -1.69
CA ARG A 84 -28.21 -50.57 -0.81
C ARG A 84 -28.96 -49.47 -0.06
N MET A 85 -30.18 -49.17 -0.50
CA MET A 85 -31.09 -48.30 0.23
C MET A 85 -31.32 -48.87 1.63
N SER A 86 -30.76 -48.24 2.66
CA SER A 86 -31.13 -48.50 4.04
C SER A 86 -32.51 -47.89 4.29
N LYS A 87 -33.41 -48.68 4.89
CA LYS A 87 -34.75 -48.24 5.28
C LYS A 87 -34.65 -47.09 6.30
N PRO A 88 -35.49 -46.04 6.20
CA PRO A 88 -35.49 -44.97 7.18
C PRO A 88 -35.98 -45.51 8.53
N ARG A 89 -35.17 -45.36 9.58
CA ARG A 89 -35.59 -45.58 10.96
C ARG A 89 -36.34 -44.33 11.44
N PRO A 90 -37.47 -44.47 12.15
CA PRO A 90 -38.20 -43.32 12.68
C PRO A 90 -37.35 -42.66 13.77
N ILE A 91 -36.95 -41.41 13.54
CA ILE A 91 -36.21 -40.58 14.50
C ILE A 91 -37.26 -39.98 15.45
N THR A 92 -37.25 -40.42 16.70
CA THR A 92 -38.06 -39.85 17.77
C THR A 92 -37.65 -38.41 18.04
N LEU A 93 -38.61 -37.51 17.84
CA LEU A 93 -38.49 -36.06 17.83
C LEU A 93 -38.65 -35.50 19.25
N THR A 94 -37.71 -35.79 20.15
CA THR A 94 -37.81 -35.29 21.55
C THR A 94 -36.50 -34.75 22.15
N THR A 95 -35.38 -34.76 21.43
CA THR A 95 -34.07 -34.32 21.99
C THR A 95 -33.46 -33.08 21.32
N SER A 96 -34.22 -32.34 20.50
CA SER A 96 -33.71 -31.13 19.79
C SER A 96 -33.88 -29.80 20.55
N LEU A 97 -34.56 -29.74 21.69
CA LEU A 97 -34.82 -28.46 22.37
C LEU A 97 -33.74 -28.07 23.42
N VAL A 98 -32.88 -28.99 23.86
CA VAL A 98 -31.90 -28.70 24.94
C VAL A 98 -30.55 -28.22 24.41
N VAL A 99 -30.21 -28.52 23.15
CA VAL A 99 -28.91 -28.14 22.56
C VAL A 99 -28.92 -26.72 21.96
N LEU A 100 -30.09 -26.20 21.57
CA LEU A 100 -30.20 -24.82 21.04
C LEU A 100 -30.20 -23.73 22.11
N CYS A 101 -30.51 -24.05 23.37
CA CYS A 101 -30.44 -23.09 24.49
C CYS A 101 -29.06 -23.03 25.15
N ALA A 102 -28.18 -24.02 24.94
CA ALA A 102 -26.82 -24.01 25.48
C ALA A 102 -25.84 -23.15 24.66
N PHE A 103 -26.19 -22.79 23.42
CA PHE A 103 -25.38 -21.92 22.55
C PHE A 103 -25.73 -20.43 22.64
N ALA A 104 -26.74 -20.06 23.43
CA ALA A 104 -27.10 -18.65 23.67
C ALA A 104 -26.36 -18.03 24.87
N TRP A 105 -25.48 -18.78 25.56
CA TRP A 105 -24.80 -18.30 26.77
C TRP A 105 -23.36 -17.79 26.55
N PHE A 106 -22.79 -18.00 25.37
CA PHE A 106 -21.52 -17.37 24.97
C PHE A 106 -21.76 -16.23 23.98
N ALA A 107 -22.70 -15.33 24.30
CA ALA A 107 -22.60 -13.97 23.81
C ALA A 107 -21.51 -13.28 24.64
N SER A 108 -20.24 -13.56 24.33
CA SER A 108 -19.15 -12.72 24.84
C SER A 108 -19.46 -11.28 24.43
N PRO A 109 -19.30 -10.29 25.33
CA PRO A 109 -19.39 -8.91 24.92
C PRO A 109 -18.39 -8.73 23.79
N VAL A 110 -18.90 -8.29 22.63
CA VAL A 110 -18.10 -7.68 21.59
C VAL A 110 -17.20 -6.68 22.32
N ASP A 111 -15.88 -6.92 22.26
CA ASP A 111 -14.89 -6.06 22.89
C ASP A 111 -15.30 -4.61 22.63
N ALA A 112 -15.63 -3.92 23.72
CA ALA A 112 -15.78 -2.49 23.71
C ALA A 112 -14.52 -1.97 23.02
N GLN A 113 -14.68 -1.24 21.92
CA GLN A 113 -13.58 -0.47 21.36
C GLN A 113 -13.07 0.40 22.51
N GLN A 114 -11.92 0.02 23.07
CA GLN A 114 -11.28 0.75 24.15
C GLN A 114 -10.85 2.08 23.53
N LYS A 115 -11.75 3.08 23.58
CA LYS A 115 -11.46 4.43 23.16
C LYS A 115 -10.24 4.88 23.96
N PRO A 116 -9.18 5.40 23.35
CA PRO A 116 -8.03 5.88 24.12
C PRO A 116 -8.53 6.92 25.12
N VAL A 117 -8.31 6.64 26.41
CA VAL A 117 -8.67 7.52 27.53
C VAL A 117 -7.38 8.00 28.17
N CYS A 118 -7.25 9.31 28.36
CA CYS A 118 -6.16 9.88 29.14
C CYS A 118 -6.32 9.52 30.63
N LYS A 119 -5.24 9.59 31.42
CA LYS A 119 -5.36 9.47 32.88
C LYS A 119 -6.32 10.57 33.42
N ASP A 120 -7.12 10.21 34.43
CA ASP A 120 -8.29 10.99 34.89
C ASP A 120 -8.01 12.44 35.31
N ASP A 121 -6.75 12.80 35.61
CA ASP A 121 -6.35 14.16 36.02
C ASP A 121 -5.37 14.85 35.05
N ALA A 122 -5.01 14.19 33.94
CA ALA A 122 -4.08 14.75 32.97
C ALA A 122 -4.78 15.76 32.04
N ALA A 123 -4.17 16.94 31.85
CA ALA A 123 -4.62 17.83 30.79
C ALA A 123 -4.36 17.18 29.42
N HIS A 124 -5.29 17.44 28.51
CA HIS A 124 -5.30 16.81 27.20
C HIS A 124 -5.89 17.75 26.16
N ILE A 125 -5.56 17.50 24.90
CA ILE A 125 -6.10 18.23 23.76
C ILE A 125 -6.79 17.22 22.86
N VAL A 126 -8.08 17.41 22.64
CA VAL A 126 -8.86 16.66 21.65
C VAL A 126 -9.21 17.57 20.50
N GLY A 127 -9.41 17.01 19.32
CA GLY A 127 -9.77 17.82 18.19
C GLY A 127 -10.03 17.08 16.90
N LEU A 128 -10.13 17.88 15.84
CA LEU A 128 -10.34 17.45 14.47
C LEU A 128 -9.36 18.20 13.56
N VAL A 129 -8.67 17.48 12.69
CA VAL A 129 -7.88 18.06 11.60
C VAL A 129 -8.68 17.95 10.31
N ILE A 130 -8.78 19.05 9.57
CA ILE A 130 -9.48 19.13 8.30
C ILE A 130 -8.65 19.83 7.22
N ASP A 131 -8.99 19.55 5.97
CA ASP A 131 -8.51 20.29 4.81
C ASP A 131 -9.17 21.68 4.80
N ALA A 132 -8.35 22.73 4.76
CA ALA A 132 -8.83 24.10 4.80
C ALA A 132 -9.62 24.53 3.54
N SER A 133 -9.48 23.81 2.43
CA SER A 133 -10.13 24.08 1.14
C SER A 133 -11.39 23.23 0.94
N THR A 134 -11.36 21.95 1.31
CA THR A 134 -12.48 21.02 1.07
C THR A 134 -13.35 20.76 2.29
N GLU A 135 -12.91 21.18 3.49
CA GLU A 135 -13.52 20.87 4.79
C GLU A 135 -13.55 19.37 5.14
N ALA A 136 -12.91 18.51 4.32
CA ALA A 136 -12.86 17.08 4.56
C ALA A 136 -11.94 16.77 5.76
N PRO A 137 -12.26 15.74 6.58
CA PRO A 137 -11.37 15.26 7.62
C PRO A 137 -10.04 14.78 7.02
N LEU A 138 -8.94 15.06 7.71
CA LEU A 138 -7.62 14.59 7.31
C LEU A 138 -7.17 13.44 8.19
N GLU A 139 -7.14 12.25 7.62
CA GLU A 139 -6.55 11.05 8.21
C GLU A 139 -5.02 11.04 8.12
N GLY A 140 -4.36 10.51 9.15
CA GLY A 140 -2.90 10.32 9.17
C GLY A 140 -2.10 11.62 9.27
N ALA A 141 -2.70 12.72 9.71
CA ALA A 141 -1.97 13.91 10.12
C ALA A 141 -1.34 13.67 11.49
N TYR A 142 -0.04 13.92 11.63
CA TYR A 142 0.66 13.82 12.89
C TYR A 142 0.52 15.13 13.66
N VAL A 143 -0.14 15.07 14.81
CA VAL A 143 -0.32 16.20 15.71
C VAL A 143 0.60 16.01 16.91
N SER A 144 1.46 16.98 17.20
CA SER A 144 2.45 16.90 18.28
C SER A 144 2.58 18.21 19.03
N VAL A 145 3.15 18.15 20.24
CA VAL A 145 3.51 19.36 21.00
C VAL A 145 4.99 19.64 20.72
N ALA A 146 5.34 20.86 20.29
CA ALA A 146 6.69 21.19 19.78
C ALA A 146 7.86 20.94 20.75
N ALA A 147 7.59 20.74 22.04
CA ALA A 147 8.58 20.41 23.07
C ALA A 147 8.64 18.90 23.42
N SER A 148 7.89 18.06 22.72
CA SER A 148 7.75 16.63 22.97
C SER A 148 7.95 15.85 21.68
N ASP A 149 8.71 14.75 21.74
CA ASP A 149 8.80 13.77 20.66
C ASP A 149 7.53 12.89 20.54
N TRP A 150 6.52 13.19 21.36
CA TRP A 150 5.27 12.45 21.44
C TRP A 150 4.11 13.24 20.82
N GLY A 151 3.28 12.52 20.08
CA GLY A 151 2.12 13.05 19.36
C GLY A 151 1.11 11.95 19.05
N SER A 152 0.10 12.28 18.26
CA SER A 152 -0.97 11.38 17.87
C SER A 152 -1.26 11.56 16.37
N LEU A 153 -1.49 10.46 15.66
CA LEU A 153 -2.07 10.52 14.33
C LEU A 153 -3.57 10.76 14.41
N THR A 154 -4.08 11.50 13.45
CA THR A 154 -5.51 11.60 13.24
C THR A 154 -6.08 10.31 12.67
N THR A 155 -7.27 9.93 13.15
CA THR A 155 -8.03 8.79 12.62
C THR A 155 -8.60 9.08 11.23
N ASP A 156 -9.25 8.09 10.61
CA ASP A 156 -10.06 8.21 9.39
C ASP A 156 -11.03 9.42 9.39
N ASP A 157 -11.70 9.66 10.51
CA ASP A 157 -12.60 10.80 10.75
C ASP A 157 -11.85 12.11 11.06
N GLY A 158 -10.52 12.15 10.94
CA GLY A 158 -9.66 13.31 11.20
C GLY A 158 -9.46 13.64 12.68
N ARG A 159 -9.93 12.79 13.60
CA ARG A 159 -9.91 13.09 15.04
C ARG A 159 -8.55 12.78 15.64
N TYR A 160 -8.11 13.59 16.60
CA TYR A 160 -6.88 13.35 17.36
C TYR A 160 -7.09 13.52 18.85
N LEU A 161 -6.20 12.90 19.64
CA LEU A 161 -6.14 13.03 21.09
C LEU A 161 -4.68 13.08 21.55
N LEU A 162 -4.30 14.18 22.20
CA LEU A 162 -3.04 14.30 22.90
C LEU A 162 -3.30 14.23 24.41
N CYS A 163 -2.75 13.22 25.06
CA CYS A 163 -2.87 12.97 26.50
C CYS A 163 -1.59 13.38 27.25
N GLU A 164 -1.68 13.42 28.58
CA GLU A 164 -0.50 13.60 29.46
C GLU A 164 0.26 14.91 29.20
N ILE A 165 -0.46 15.94 28.74
CA ILE A 165 0.08 17.28 28.57
C ILE A 165 -0.09 18.04 29.89
N GLY A 166 0.89 18.86 30.29
CA GLY A 166 0.70 19.76 31.43
C GLY A 166 -0.35 20.84 31.12
N SER A 167 -1.10 21.32 32.11
CA SER A 167 -2.04 22.43 31.89
C SER A 167 -1.32 23.70 31.45
N GLY A 168 -1.91 24.47 30.54
CA GLY A 168 -1.36 25.74 30.05
C GLY A 168 -1.32 25.82 28.53
N THR A 169 -0.73 26.90 28.01
CA THR A 169 -0.60 27.11 26.56
C THR A 169 0.59 26.32 26.00
N HIS A 170 0.32 25.50 25.00
CA HIS A 170 1.31 24.70 24.27
C HIS A 170 1.33 25.08 22.81
N VAL A 171 2.51 25.01 22.20
CA VAL A 171 2.65 25.10 20.74
C VAL A 171 2.41 23.70 20.17
N VAL A 172 1.31 23.57 19.43
CA VAL A 172 0.92 22.35 18.74
C VAL A 172 1.27 22.48 17.26
N THR A 173 1.89 21.44 16.74
CA THR A 173 2.24 21.30 15.33
C THR A 173 1.36 20.20 14.73
N ALA A 174 0.80 20.44 13.54
CA ALA A 174 0.17 19.41 12.73
C ALA A 174 0.90 19.29 11.39
N GLU A 175 1.31 18.06 11.06
CA GLU A 175 2.12 17.73 9.88
C GLU A 175 1.47 16.59 9.10
N ARG A 176 1.45 16.73 7.78
CA ARG A 176 0.96 15.71 6.85
C ARG A 176 1.62 15.92 5.51
N LEU A 177 2.14 14.85 4.90
CA LEU A 177 2.72 14.97 3.56
C LEU A 177 1.67 15.49 2.57
N GLY A 178 2.06 16.50 1.78
CA GLY A 178 1.14 17.19 0.87
C GLY A 178 0.38 18.36 1.49
N TYR A 179 0.65 18.74 2.74
CA TYR A 179 0.05 19.89 3.41
C TYR A 179 1.12 20.78 4.01
N GLU A 180 0.79 22.07 4.16
CA GLU A 180 1.61 23.01 4.90
C GLU A 180 1.61 22.64 6.39
N THR A 181 2.79 22.64 7.02
CA THR A 181 2.92 22.48 8.48
C THR A 181 2.15 23.59 9.19
N LEU A 182 1.19 23.21 10.02
CA LEU A 182 0.39 24.14 10.82
C LEU A 182 0.97 24.22 12.24
N ILE A 183 1.27 25.43 12.70
CA ILE A 183 1.79 25.69 14.05
C ILE A 183 0.83 26.65 14.76
N VAL A 184 0.25 26.21 15.88
CA VAL A 184 -0.77 26.97 16.63
C VAL A 184 -0.55 26.86 18.12
N ALA A 185 -0.75 27.95 18.86
CA ALA A 185 -0.77 27.94 20.32
C ALA A 185 -2.17 27.53 20.82
N ILE A 186 -2.24 26.48 21.63
CA ILE A 186 -3.48 25.89 22.16
C ILE A 186 -3.39 25.80 23.68
N GLU A 187 -4.47 26.15 24.37
CA GLU A 187 -4.58 25.95 25.81
C GLU A 187 -5.01 24.51 26.12
N ALA A 188 -4.14 23.75 26.77
CA ALA A 188 -4.44 22.43 27.31
C ALA A 188 -5.04 22.56 28.72
N ASN A 189 -6.15 21.89 28.95
CA ASN A 189 -6.81 21.80 30.26
C ASN A 189 -7.37 20.39 30.48
N ALA A 190 -7.72 20.06 31.72
CA ALA A 190 -8.32 18.76 32.06
C ALA A 190 -9.73 18.58 31.48
N SER A 191 -10.38 19.65 31.03
CA SER A 191 -11.72 19.59 30.43
C SER A 191 -11.72 19.17 28.95
N GLY A 192 -10.57 19.22 28.26
CA GLY A 192 -10.42 18.73 26.89
C GLY A 192 -11.26 19.50 25.87
N SER A 193 -11.14 20.83 25.82
CA SER A 193 -11.91 21.61 24.82
C SER A 193 -11.54 21.18 23.39
N PRO A 194 -12.52 20.85 22.52
CA PRO A 194 -12.24 20.40 21.16
C PRO A 194 -11.66 21.54 20.32
N VAL A 195 -10.50 21.30 19.71
CA VAL A 195 -9.84 22.24 18.81
C VAL A 195 -9.89 21.74 17.37
N GLN A 196 -10.26 22.62 16.45
CA GLN A 196 -10.22 22.32 15.03
C GLN A 196 -8.96 22.90 14.40
N LEU A 197 -8.17 22.03 13.78
CA LEU A 197 -6.96 22.38 13.04
C LEU A 197 -7.26 22.34 11.54
N ARG A 198 -6.96 23.44 10.85
CA ARG A 198 -7.27 23.61 9.42
C ARG A 198 -5.99 23.66 8.62
N MET A 199 -5.61 22.54 8.01
CA MET A 199 -4.37 22.44 7.25
C MET A 199 -4.58 22.86 5.81
N ARG A 200 -3.65 23.64 5.26
CA ARG A 200 -3.70 24.06 3.85
C ARG A 200 -3.04 23.00 2.98
N PRO A 201 -3.71 22.50 1.93
CA PRO A 201 -3.07 21.57 1.00
C PRO A 201 -1.98 22.28 0.20
N ASP A 202 -0.92 21.55 -0.14
CA ASP A 202 0.05 21.88 -1.18
C ASP A 202 -0.27 21.02 -2.42
N PRO A 203 -1.00 21.57 -3.42
CA PRO A 203 -1.49 20.79 -4.55
C PRO A 203 -0.38 20.18 -5.39
N ILE A 204 0.76 20.88 -5.52
CA ILE A 204 1.89 20.42 -6.34
C ILE A 204 2.54 19.22 -5.65
N LEU A 205 2.70 19.29 -4.32
CA LEU A 205 3.25 18.20 -3.54
C LEU A 205 2.31 16.99 -3.50
N LEU A 206 0.99 17.19 -3.37
CA LEU A 206 -0.01 16.12 -3.39
C LEU A 206 -0.02 15.35 -4.71
N GLU A 207 -0.05 16.06 -5.84
CA GLU A 207 0.04 15.44 -7.16
C GLU A 207 1.36 14.66 -7.31
N GLY A 208 2.47 15.25 -6.86
CA GLY A 208 3.78 14.59 -6.85
C GLY A 208 3.80 13.32 -6.00
N LEU A 209 3.16 13.36 -4.83
CA LEU A 209 3.08 12.23 -3.91
C LEU A 209 2.27 11.08 -4.52
N GLU A 210 1.12 11.38 -5.14
CA GLU A 210 0.30 10.37 -5.84
C GLU A 210 1.11 9.66 -6.94
N ILE A 211 1.87 10.40 -7.74
CA ILE A 211 2.72 9.83 -8.78
C ILE A 211 3.79 8.92 -8.18
N VAL A 212 4.43 9.34 -7.09
CA VAL A 212 5.49 8.57 -6.43
C VAL A 212 4.92 7.32 -5.79
N THR A 213 3.84 7.40 -5.01
CA THR A 213 3.22 6.24 -4.37
C THR A 213 2.78 5.20 -5.40
N ASN A 214 2.20 5.62 -6.53
CA ASN A 214 1.85 4.71 -7.64
C ASN A 214 3.07 3.97 -8.21
N ARG A 215 4.22 4.63 -8.31
CA ARG A 215 5.45 4.00 -8.79
C ARG A 215 6.00 3.00 -7.78
N PHE A 216 5.94 3.30 -6.49
CA PHE A 216 6.27 2.35 -5.43
C PHE A 216 5.35 1.13 -5.47
N ASP A 217 4.03 1.32 -5.59
CA ASP A 217 3.06 0.24 -5.78
C ASP A 217 3.37 -0.62 -7.00
N ARG A 218 3.73 0.01 -8.12
CA ARG A 218 4.10 -0.70 -9.33
C ARG A 218 5.36 -1.54 -9.14
N ARG A 219 6.39 -1.00 -8.48
CA ARG A 219 7.61 -1.74 -8.14
C ARG A 219 7.29 -2.94 -7.25
N ARG A 220 6.48 -2.75 -6.20
CA ARG A 220 6.06 -3.84 -5.30
C ARG A 220 5.33 -4.94 -6.06
N ARG A 221 4.39 -4.58 -6.94
CA ARG A 221 3.64 -5.54 -7.77
C ARG A 221 4.49 -6.25 -8.82
N ALA A 222 5.57 -5.62 -9.29
CA ALA A 222 6.52 -6.23 -10.21
C ALA A 222 7.51 -7.19 -9.51
N SER A 223 7.58 -7.19 -8.18
CA SER A 223 8.44 -8.09 -7.42
C SER A 223 7.97 -9.53 -7.53
N ALA A 224 8.90 -10.45 -7.79
CA ALA A 224 8.63 -11.89 -7.74
C ALA A 224 8.52 -12.44 -6.30
N HIS A 225 8.77 -11.59 -5.29
CA HIS A 225 8.74 -11.96 -3.88
C HIS A 225 7.52 -11.37 -3.18
N ILE A 226 7.07 -12.03 -2.12
CA ILE A 226 6.08 -11.44 -1.21
C ILE A 226 6.69 -10.18 -0.59
N VAL A 227 5.95 -9.07 -0.73
CA VAL A 227 6.27 -7.76 -0.15
C VAL A 227 5.18 -7.39 0.82
N ARG A 228 5.55 -6.95 2.01
CA ARG A 228 4.63 -6.25 2.92
C ARG A 228 5.06 -4.80 3.00
N ALA A 229 4.15 -3.90 2.68
CA ALA A 229 4.34 -2.47 2.87
C ALA A 229 3.50 -2.05 4.06
N TYR A 230 4.13 -1.31 4.97
CA TYR A 230 3.54 -0.77 6.18
C TYR A 230 3.61 0.74 6.04
N ASP A 231 2.47 1.40 6.08
CA ASP A 231 2.37 2.85 5.94
C ASP A 231 2.57 3.56 7.28
N GLN A 232 2.47 4.88 7.24
CA GLN A 232 2.64 5.75 8.40
C GLN A 232 1.62 5.45 9.50
N GLU A 233 0.39 5.06 9.13
CA GLU A 233 -0.65 4.77 10.10
C GLU A 233 -0.26 3.55 10.94
N GLU A 234 0.05 2.44 10.30
CA GLU A 234 0.45 1.22 11.03
C GLU A 234 1.74 1.44 11.84
N LEU A 235 2.68 2.25 11.33
CA LEU A 235 3.92 2.57 12.03
C LEU A 235 3.67 3.38 13.30
N ALA A 236 2.89 4.44 13.23
CA ALA A 236 2.67 5.33 14.36
C ALA A 236 1.64 4.81 15.36
N SER A 237 0.70 3.95 14.93
CA SER A 237 -0.22 3.26 15.84
C SER A 237 0.43 2.04 16.51
N SER A 238 1.64 1.66 16.10
CA SER A 238 2.33 0.52 16.68
C SER A 238 2.89 0.83 18.07
N PRO A 239 3.00 -0.17 18.96
CA PRO A 239 3.66 0.02 20.26
C PRO A 239 5.20 0.02 20.15
N TYR A 240 5.75 0.03 18.94
CA TYR A 240 7.19 -0.12 18.71
C TYR A 240 7.82 1.23 18.35
N TRP A 241 8.84 1.62 19.10
CA TRP A 241 9.53 2.89 18.86
C TRP A 241 10.60 2.80 17.78
N THR A 242 11.19 1.63 17.55
CA THR A 242 12.24 1.43 16.54
C THR A 242 11.73 0.61 15.36
N ALA A 243 12.28 0.88 14.18
CA ALA A 243 12.00 0.10 12.98
C ALA A 243 12.42 -1.37 13.15
N ALA A 244 13.48 -1.64 13.92
CA ALA A 244 13.92 -2.99 14.24
C ALA A 244 12.84 -3.77 14.99
N ASP A 245 12.34 -3.23 16.11
CA ASP A 245 11.31 -3.89 16.92
C ASP A 245 9.99 -4.04 16.14
N PHE A 246 9.65 -3.02 15.35
CA PHE A 246 8.50 -3.08 14.46
C PHE A 246 8.62 -4.23 13.46
N VAL A 247 9.76 -4.36 12.76
CA VAL A 247 9.98 -5.42 11.77
C VAL A 247 10.08 -6.81 12.42
N ASP A 248 10.73 -6.92 13.58
CA ASP A 248 10.90 -8.19 14.31
C ASP A 248 9.55 -8.78 14.73
N SER A 249 8.61 -7.92 15.11
CA SER A 249 7.26 -8.34 15.48
C SER A 249 6.39 -8.78 14.29
N ARG A 250 6.83 -8.55 13.04
CA ARG A 250 5.99 -8.87 11.87
C ARG A 250 5.93 -10.38 11.62
N PRO A 251 4.73 -10.95 11.39
CA PRO A 251 4.58 -12.39 11.17
C PRO A 251 5.45 -12.93 10.04
N GLY A 252 6.31 -13.89 10.32
CA GLY A 252 7.13 -14.54 9.29
C GLY A 252 8.53 -13.97 9.13
N VAL A 253 8.85 -12.85 9.80
CA VAL A 253 10.21 -12.43 10.11
C VAL A 253 10.70 -13.27 11.27
N PHE A 254 11.83 -13.94 11.10
CA PHE A 254 12.42 -14.78 12.14
C PHE A 254 13.86 -14.34 12.33
N THR A 255 14.10 -13.48 13.30
CA THR A 255 15.45 -13.02 13.58
C THR A 255 16.22 -14.05 14.40
N THR A 256 17.54 -14.09 14.22
CA THR A 256 18.46 -14.93 15.00
C THR A 256 19.79 -14.19 15.17
N PRO A 257 20.46 -14.29 16.32
CA PRO A 257 21.77 -13.69 16.50
C PRO A 257 22.80 -14.21 15.48
N CYS A 258 23.63 -13.34 14.93
CA CYS A 258 24.74 -13.70 14.05
C CYS A 258 25.96 -12.78 14.29
N GLY A 259 26.85 -13.21 15.18
CA GLY A 259 27.95 -12.37 15.65
C GLY A 259 27.43 -11.21 16.49
N ILE A 260 27.79 -9.97 16.11
CA ILE A 260 27.27 -8.74 16.74
C ILE A 260 25.96 -8.24 16.13
N ASN A 261 25.50 -8.87 15.04
CA ASN A 261 24.32 -8.43 14.28
C ASN A 261 23.13 -9.36 14.54
N ARG A 262 21.94 -8.95 14.08
CA ARG A 262 20.76 -9.82 13.96
C ARG A 262 20.54 -10.18 12.50
N CYS A 263 20.45 -11.48 12.24
CA CYS A 263 20.20 -12.04 10.93
C CYS A 263 18.78 -12.58 10.83
N ILE A 264 18.35 -12.89 9.61
CA ILE A 264 17.07 -13.53 9.33
C ILE A 264 17.29 -15.02 9.07
N TYR A 265 16.59 -15.86 9.83
CA TYR A 265 16.46 -17.27 9.54
C TYR A 265 15.45 -17.49 8.41
N SER A 266 15.93 -17.91 7.26
CA SER A 266 15.11 -18.12 6.06
C SER A 266 15.49 -19.42 5.39
N ARG A 267 14.51 -20.34 5.24
CA ARG A 267 14.65 -21.61 4.51
C ARG A 267 15.87 -22.45 4.92
N GLY A 268 16.18 -22.52 6.22
CA GLY A 268 17.29 -23.33 6.73
C GLY A 268 18.64 -22.60 6.75
N SER A 269 18.70 -21.35 6.29
CA SER A 269 19.93 -20.55 6.28
C SER A 269 19.77 -19.29 7.13
N VAL A 270 20.88 -18.86 7.72
CA VAL A 270 21.00 -17.57 8.40
C VAL A 270 21.50 -16.56 7.37
N VAL A 271 20.71 -15.52 7.11
CA VAL A 271 20.99 -14.51 6.09
C VAL A 271 21.02 -13.13 6.74
N GLU A 272 22.11 -12.41 6.55
CA GLU A 272 22.18 -11.00 6.96
C GLU A 272 21.21 -10.16 6.09
N PRO A 273 20.30 -9.40 6.71
CA PRO A 273 19.34 -8.62 5.95
C PRO A 273 20.02 -7.45 5.24
N THR A 274 19.62 -7.22 4.00
CA THR A 274 19.96 -5.99 3.29
C THR A 274 18.96 -4.90 3.67
N VAL A 275 19.45 -3.79 4.22
CA VAL A 275 18.62 -2.68 4.68
C VAL A 275 18.89 -1.45 3.83
N TYR A 276 17.83 -0.78 3.39
CA TYR A 276 17.90 0.50 2.68
C TYR A 276 17.12 1.55 3.47
N LEU A 277 17.64 2.76 3.49
CA LEU A 277 16.94 3.96 3.95
C LEU A 277 16.92 4.94 2.79
N ASP A 278 15.72 5.39 2.39
CA ASP A 278 15.56 6.44 1.38
C ASP A 278 16.24 6.10 0.05
N GLU A 279 16.13 4.83 -0.39
CA GLU A 279 16.79 4.25 -1.57
C GLU A 279 18.31 4.09 -1.48
N PHE A 280 18.94 4.41 -0.35
CA PHE A 280 20.37 4.18 -0.11
C PHE A 280 20.62 2.93 0.75
N PRO A 281 21.54 2.05 0.36
CA PRO A 281 21.88 0.88 1.17
C PRO A 281 22.59 1.30 2.45
N LEU A 282 22.13 0.78 3.59
CA LEU A 282 22.79 0.97 4.87
C LEU A 282 23.70 -0.21 5.18
N ILE A 283 24.98 0.09 5.44
CA ILE A 283 25.99 -0.91 5.83
C ILE A 283 25.72 -1.33 7.28
N GLY A 284 25.76 -2.64 7.55
CA GLY A 284 25.49 -3.19 8.87
C GLY A 284 24.08 -3.78 9.04
N GLY A 285 23.24 -3.73 8.01
CA GLY A 285 21.98 -4.48 7.98
C GLY A 285 21.06 -4.10 9.14
N TRP A 286 20.73 -5.06 10.01
CA TRP A 286 19.72 -4.91 11.05
C TRP A 286 20.02 -3.82 12.08
N ILE A 287 21.28 -3.66 12.49
CA ILE A 287 21.67 -2.66 13.52
C ILE A 287 21.24 -1.24 13.16
N GLN A 288 21.09 -0.95 11.86
CA GLN A 288 20.66 0.35 11.36
C GLN A 288 19.17 0.62 11.59
N LEU A 289 18.36 -0.41 11.76
CA LEU A 289 16.94 -0.29 12.08
C LEU A 289 16.71 -0.02 13.57
N GLU A 290 17.67 -0.36 14.43
CA GLU A 290 17.60 -0.15 15.89
C GLU A 290 17.71 1.33 16.25
N SER A 291 18.41 2.12 15.42
CA SER A 291 18.57 3.56 15.59
C SER A 291 17.53 4.39 14.84
N LEU A 292 16.57 3.75 14.16
CA LEU A 292 15.60 4.40 13.29
C LEU A 292 14.22 4.43 13.94
N PRO A 293 13.75 5.58 14.47
CA PRO A 293 12.44 5.66 15.10
C PRO A 293 11.31 5.48 14.10
N THR A 294 10.25 4.76 14.48
CA THR A 294 9.05 4.57 13.65
C THR A 294 8.35 5.88 13.33
N SER A 295 8.39 6.85 14.24
CA SER A 295 7.81 8.20 14.06
C SER A 295 8.47 9.03 12.94
N GLN A 296 9.69 8.67 12.51
CA GLN A 296 10.37 9.35 11.41
C GLN A 296 10.07 8.73 10.04
N LEU A 297 9.36 7.60 10.02
CA LEU A 297 9.13 6.80 8.84
C LEU A 297 7.73 7.02 8.29
N TYR A 298 7.68 7.32 7.00
CA TYR A 298 6.44 7.34 6.23
C TYR A 298 6.02 5.93 5.79
N MET A 299 6.99 5.06 5.52
CA MET A 299 6.70 3.70 5.04
C MET A 299 7.88 2.77 5.30
N ILE A 300 7.60 1.50 5.59
CA ILE A 300 8.59 0.43 5.57
C ILE A 300 8.10 -0.75 4.74
N GLU A 301 8.96 -1.24 3.84
CA GLU A 301 8.70 -2.39 2.99
C GLU A 301 9.58 -3.57 3.41
N VAL A 302 8.95 -4.69 3.73
CA VAL A 302 9.60 -5.93 4.13
C VAL A 302 9.44 -6.96 3.01
N TYR A 303 10.54 -7.26 2.34
CA TYR A 303 10.63 -8.25 1.27
C TYR A 303 11.17 -9.57 1.82
N ARG A 304 10.77 -10.68 1.20
CA ARG A 304 11.38 -12.01 1.43
C ARG A 304 11.54 -12.32 2.94
N ARG A 305 10.48 -12.07 3.71
CA ARG A 305 10.44 -12.37 5.16
C ARG A 305 11.50 -11.65 5.99
N GLY A 306 11.93 -10.45 5.56
CA GLY A 306 12.89 -9.61 6.29
C GLY A 306 14.32 -9.64 5.73
N THR A 307 14.64 -10.52 4.79
CA THR A 307 16.01 -10.55 4.21
C THR A 307 16.34 -9.33 3.35
N HIS A 308 15.33 -8.56 2.94
CA HIS A 308 15.49 -7.26 2.30
C HIS A 308 14.44 -6.29 2.85
N ILE A 309 14.89 -5.17 3.40
CA ILE A 309 14.06 -4.19 4.09
C ILE A 309 14.37 -2.82 3.50
N ARG A 310 13.33 -2.04 3.20
CA ARG A 310 13.47 -0.66 2.75
C ARG A 310 12.61 0.25 3.61
N ALA A 311 13.21 1.22 4.27
CA ALA A 311 12.53 2.23 5.06
C ALA A 311 12.58 3.58 4.34
N TYR A 312 11.52 4.38 4.49
CA TYR A 312 11.35 5.67 3.82
C TYR A 312 10.95 6.73 4.83
N THR A 313 11.75 7.80 4.93
CA THR A 313 11.50 8.92 5.82
C THR A 313 10.49 9.89 5.22
N HIS A 314 9.81 10.68 6.08
CA HIS A 314 8.94 11.77 5.63
C HIS A 314 9.66 12.74 4.70
N GLY A 315 10.86 13.18 5.10
CA GLY A 315 11.63 14.14 4.31
C GLY A 315 12.06 13.60 2.96
N PHE A 316 12.36 12.30 2.85
CA PHE A 316 12.60 11.68 1.54
C PHE A 316 11.35 11.66 0.69
N MET A 317 10.21 11.25 1.23
CA MET A 317 8.96 11.17 0.46
C MET A 317 8.50 12.54 -0.02
N GLU A 318 8.69 13.58 0.79
CA GLU A 318 8.46 14.97 0.38
C GLU A 318 9.35 15.39 -0.79
N ARG A 319 10.67 15.15 -0.70
CA ARG A 319 11.62 15.46 -1.79
C ARG A 319 11.32 14.63 -3.04
N ALA A 320 11.02 13.35 -2.87
CA ALA A 320 10.67 12.42 -3.92
C ALA A 320 9.41 12.89 -4.66
N ALA A 321 8.38 13.36 -3.95
CA ALA A 321 7.18 13.93 -4.53
C ALA A 321 7.49 15.21 -5.34
N LYS A 322 8.27 16.14 -4.79
CA LYS A 322 8.67 17.39 -5.49
C LYS A 322 9.37 17.13 -6.82
N VAL A 323 10.26 16.14 -6.87
CA VAL A 323 10.99 15.79 -8.10
C VAL A 323 10.31 14.69 -8.92
N ARG A 324 9.14 14.20 -8.49
CA ARG A 324 8.45 13.03 -9.05
C ARG A 324 9.45 11.88 -9.28
N LEU A 325 10.08 11.41 -8.20
CA LEU A 325 11.13 10.38 -8.22
C LEU A 325 10.59 9.03 -8.70
N ALA A 326 11.43 8.24 -9.38
CA ALA A 326 11.18 6.83 -9.63
C ALA A 326 12.00 6.00 -8.63
N PRO A 327 11.38 5.08 -7.86
CA PRO A 327 12.10 4.23 -6.93
C PRO A 327 13.11 3.35 -7.66
N LEU A 328 14.25 3.04 -7.02
CA LEU A 328 15.23 2.13 -7.60
C LEU A 328 14.61 0.72 -7.73
N PRO A 329 15.01 -0.03 -8.78
CA PRO A 329 14.64 -1.43 -8.90
C PRO A 329 15.13 -2.26 -7.70
N ILE A 330 14.46 -3.39 -7.50
CA ILE A 330 14.84 -4.38 -6.50
C ILE A 330 15.75 -5.39 -7.21
N TRP A 331 16.99 -5.51 -6.72
CA TRP A 331 17.96 -6.50 -7.16
C TRP A 331 17.96 -7.71 -6.20
#